data_AF-A0A9D0NX75-F1
#
_entry.id   AF-A0A9D0NX75-F1
#
_cell.length_a   1.000
_cell.length_b   1.000
_cell.length_c   1.000
_cell.angle_alpha   90.00
_cell.angle_beta   90.00
_cell.angle_gamma   90.00
#
_symmetry.space_group_name_H-M   'P 1'
#
loop_
_entity.id
_entity.type
_entity.pdbx_description
1 polymer ?
#
loop_
_entity_poly.entity_id
_entity_poly.type
_entity_poly.pdbx_seq_one_letter_code
_entity_poly.pdbx_strand_id
1 'polypeptide(L)'
;MTVHGTPGTSPGCGSGSPCEIPTGNLIPLLHEIRHALERWLDSGEEHAIDLRGIPMAPGEEDQLLATLGEGELHADLSLTGKSVVIETRFPAVWLVTHYNTDERIVGRYIEVCEMPAILKSQTEDARAGLEYLGKLLNENNLQ
;
A
#
# COMPACT_ATOMS: atom_id res chain seq x y z
N MET A 1 42.14 -19.41 -54.76
CA MET A 1 42.41 -20.39 -53.67
C MET A 1 43.36 -19.70 -52.71
N THR A 2 43.04 -19.42 -51.45
CA THR A 2 42.06 -20.03 -50.56
C THR A 2 41.71 -19.00 -49.46
N VAL A 3 40.43 -18.91 -49.17
CA VAL A 3 39.84 -18.21 -48.02
C VAL A 3 40.08 -19.03 -46.76
N HIS A 4 40.45 -18.43 -45.62
CA HIS A 4 40.07 -18.96 -44.31
C HIS A 4 39.95 -17.80 -43.31
N GLY A 5 38.70 -17.51 -42.96
CA GLY A 5 38.33 -16.54 -41.93
C GLY A 5 38.70 -17.04 -40.55
N THR A 6 39.08 -16.10 -39.69
CA THR A 6 39.24 -16.28 -38.26
C THR A 6 37.87 -16.45 -37.59
N PRO A 7 37.66 -17.43 -36.71
CA PRO A 7 36.46 -17.49 -35.90
C PRO A 7 36.54 -16.46 -34.78
N GLY A 8 35.55 -15.58 -34.73
CA GLY A 8 35.19 -14.86 -33.52
C GLY A 8 34.55 -15.84 -32.53
N THR A 9 35.03 -15.83 -31.30
CA THR A 9 34.38 -16.53 -30.19
C THR A 9 33.94 -15.49 -29.17
N SER A 10 32.64 -15.45 -28.97
CA SER A 10 31.86 -14.54 -28.15
C SER A 10 32.35 -14.42 -26.70
N PRO A 11 32.10 -13.27 -26.03
CA PRO A 11 32.10 -13.23 -24.58
C PRO A 11 30.84 -13.97 -24.06
N GLY A 12 31.07 -14.96 -23.20
CA GLY A 12 30.01 -15.69 -22.51
C GLY A 12 29.22 -14.76 -21.59
N CYS A 13 27.93 -14.58 -21.92
CA CYS A 13 26.96 -13.96 -21.04
C CYS A 13 26.64 -14.94 -19.91
N GLY A 14 27.29 -14.76 -18.76
CA GLY A 14 27.04 -15.53 -17.55
C GLY A 14 26.18 -14.73 -16.58
N SER A 15 24.87 -14.95 -16.61
CA SER A 15 23.95 -14.93 -15.45
C SER A 15 22.52 -15.08 -15.98
N GLY A 16 21.98 -16.28 -15.85
CA GLY A 16 20.57 -16.53 -16.06
C GLY A 16 19.77 -15.96 -14.89
N SER A 17 19.39 -14.69 -14.98
CA SER A 17 18.13 -14.24 -14.40
C SER A 17 17.05 -14.44 -15.45
N PRO A 18 15.88 -15.04 -15.13
CA PRO A 18 14.78 -15.06 -16.07
C PRO A 18 14.47 -13.62 -16.49
N CYS A 19 14.35 -13.37 -17.79
CA CYS A 19 13.66 -12.17 -18.27
C CYS A 19 12.22 -12.27 -17.78
N GLU A 20 11.96 -11.74 -16.58
CA GLU A 20 10.62 -11.57 -16.06
C GLU A 20 9.94 -10.53 -16.94
N ILE A 21 9.01 -10.98 -17.78
CA ILE A 21 8.19 -10.07 -18.58
C ILE A 21 7.28 -9.33 -17.60
N PRO A 22 7.37 -7.99 -17.50
CA PRO A 22 6.47 -7.22 -16.66
C PRO A 22 5.03 -7.48 -17.12
N THR A 23 4.08 -7.66 -16.18
CA THR A 23 2.66 -7.71 -16.56
C THR A 23 2.19 -6.38 -17.14
N GLY A 24 2.94 -5.29 -16.88
CA GLY A 24 2.69 -3.97 -17.45
C GLY A 24 1.58 -3.22 -16.71
N ASN A 25 1.24 -3.66 -15.49
CA ASN A 25 0.18 -3.11 -14.67
C ASN A 25 0.64 -1.94 -13.79
N LEU A 26 1.96 -1.74 -13.63
CA LEU A 26 2.54 -0.61 -12.90
C LEU A 26 2.06 0.75 -13.43
N ILE A 27 2.22 1.01 -14.73
CA ILE A 27 1.87 2.30 -15.33
C ILE A 27 0.35 2.56 -15.31
N PRO A 28 -0.51 1.59 -15.67
CA PRO A 28 -1.95 1.71 -15.47
C PRO A 28 -2.35 2.05 -14.04
N LEU A 29 -1.76 1.40 -13.04
CA LEU A 29 -2.02 1.67 -11.62
C LEU A 29 -1.65 3.10 -11.22
N LEU A 30 -0.49 3.60 -11.65
CA LEU A 30 -0.09 4.99 -11.39
C LEU A 30 -1.05 5.99 -12.05
N HIS A 31 -1.53 5.69 -13.26
CA HIS A 31 -2.54 6.50 -13.92
C HIS A 31 -3.90 6.46 -13.20
N GLU A 32 -4.29 5.30 -12.68
CA GLU A 32 -5.52 5.15 -11.89
C GLU A 32 -5.45 5.98 -10.60
N ILE A 33 -4.33 5.92 -9.87
CA ILE A 33 -4.11 6.72 -8.65
C ILE A 33 -4.19 8.21 -8.98
N ARG A 34 -3.56 8.67 -10.06
CA ARG A 34 -3.67 10.07 -10.50
C ARG A 34 -5.12 10.46 -10.76
N HIS A 35 -5.87 9.64 -11.52
CA HIS A 35 -7.26 9.94 -11.83
C HIS A 35 -8.16 9.89 -10.61
N ALA A 36 -7.88 9.01 -9.65
CA ALA A 36 -8.55 8.98 -8.36
C ALA A 36 -8.30 10.26 -7.56
N LEU A 37 -7.06 10.77 -7.54
CA LEU A 37 -6.73 12.04 -6.90
C LEU A 37 -7.45 13.22 -7.54
N GLU A 38 -7.50 13.28 -8.88
CA GLU A 38 -8.26 14.29 -9.61
C GLU A 38 -9.74 14.28 -9.20
N ARG A 39 -10.37 13.08 -9.19
CA ARG A 39 -11.78 12.95 -8.77
C ARG A 39 -11.98 13.34 -7.30
N TRP A 40 -11.11 12.87 -6.41
CA TRP A 40 -11.21 13.20 -4.99
C TRP A 40 -11.11 14.71 -4.74
N LEU A 41 -10.21 15.42 -5.43
CA LEU A 41 -10.08 16.87 -5.32
C LEU A 41 -11.29 17.62 -5.90
N ASP A 42 -11.88 17.12 -6.98
CA ASP A 42 -12.99 17.78 -7.67
C ASP A 42 -14.35 17.54 -6.99
N SER A 43 -14.59 16.34 -6.44
CA SER A 43 -15.91 15.92 -5.96
C SER A 43 -15.93 15.36 -4.54
N GLY A 44 -14.77 15.12 -3.92
CA GLY A 44 -14.65 14.40 -2.65
C GLY A 44 -14.87 12.89 -2.77
N GLU A 45 -14.96 12.35 -3.99
CA GLU A 45 -15.13 10.91 -4.22
C GLU A 45 -13.86 10.14 -3.82
N GLU A 46 -13.95 9.37 -2.74
CA GLU A 46 -12.89 8.46 -2.30
C GLU A 46 -12.79 7.24 -3.25
N HIS A 47 -11.57 6.73 -3.45
CA HIS A 47 -11.32 5.58 -4.32
C HIS A 47 -10.40 4.57 -3.65
N ALA A 48 -10.61 3.28 -3.88
CA ALA A 48 -9.75 2.22 -3.36
C ALA A 48 -9.40 1.22 -4.46
N ILE A 49 -8.14 0.83 -4.50
CA ILE A 49 -7.58 -0.13 -5.46
C ILE A 49 -7.10 -1.36 -4.69
N ASP A 50 -7.66 -2.53 -4.99
CA ASP A 50 -7.21 -3.81 -4.43
C ASP A 50 -5.99 -4.34 -5.20
N LEU A 51 -4.81 -4.23 -4.60
CA LEU A 51 -3.57 -4.72 -5.20
C LEU A 51 -3.52 -6.25 -5.25
N ARG A 52 -4.21 -6.94 -4.34
CA ARG A 52 -4.24 -8.42 -4.31
C ARG A 52 -5.13 -8.99 -5.42
N GLY A 53 -6.08 -8.20 -5.92
CA GLY A 53 -6.96 -8.55 -7.04
C GLY A 53 -6.31 -8.39 -8.42
N ILE A 54 -5.15 -7.73 -8.51
CA ILE A 54 -4.49 -7.40 -9.77
C ILE A 54 -3.30 -8.35 -9.99
N PRO A 55 -3.21 -9.04 -11.14
CA PRO A 55 -2.06 -9.88 -11.44
C PRO A 55 -0.82 -9.00 -11.63
N MET A 56 0.16 -9.12 -10.74
CA MET A 56 1.45 -8.44 -10.86
C MET A 56 2.57 -9.45 -11.10
N ALA A 57 3.52 -9.09 -11.96
CA ALA A 57 4.74 -9.86 -12.13
C ALA A 57 5.58 -9.79 -10.84
N PRO A 58 6.44 -10.80 -10.59
CA PRO A 58 7.39 -10.72 -9.47
C PRO A 58 8.16 -9.40 -9.49
N GLY A 59 8.24 -8.72 -8.35
CA GLY A 59 8.92 -7.42 -8.20
C GLY A 59 8.18 -6.20 -8.75
N GLU A 60 7.10 -6.36 -9.52
CA GLU A 60 6.32 -5.20 -10.04
C GLU A 60 5.56 -4.49 -8.92
N GLU A 61 5.03 -5.26 -7.95
CA GLU A 61 4.43 -4.70 -6.74
C GLU A 61 5.47 -3.93 -5.91
N ASP A 62 6.67 -4.50 -5.72
CA ASP A 62 7.75 -3.81 -4.99
C ASP A 62 8.17 -2.52 -5.72
N GLN A 63 8.20 -2.53 -7.05
CA GLN A 63 8.47 -1.35 -7.85
C GLN A 63 7.36 -0.28 -7.70
N LEU A 64 6.09 -0.69 -7.66
CA LEU A 64 4.97 0.22 -7.38
C LEU A 64 5.12 0.84 -5.99
N LEU A 65 5.33 0.03 -4.96
CA LEU A 65 5.51 0.50 -3.59
C LEU A 65 6.73 1.42 -3.46
N ALA A 66 7.85 1.09 -4.09
CA ALA A 66 9.03 1.94 -4.15
C ALA A 66 8.78 3.26 -4.90
N THR A 67 7.90 3.25 -5.90
CA THR A 67 7.52 4.46 -6.66
C THR A 67 6.61 5.36 -5.84
N LEU A 68 5.66 4.80 -5.09
CA LEU A 68 4.81 5.53 -4.16
C LEU A 68 5.62 6.05 -2.97
N GLY A 69 6.59 5.27 -2.48
CA GLY A 69 7.36 5.59 -1.30
C GLY A 69 6.50 5.78 -0.06
N GLU A 70 7.13 6.27 1.01
CA GLU A 70 6.49 6.58 2.28
C GLU A 70 6.48 8.09 2.49
N GLY A 71 5.38 8.59 3.03
CA GLY A 71 5.17 9.98 3.43
C GLY A 71 5.43 10.16 4.92
N GLU A 72 4.66 11.04 5.55
CA GLU A 72 4.89 11.45 6.93
C GLU A 72 4.14 10.58 7.95
N LEU A 73 3.06 9.93 7.53
CA LEU A 73 2.14 9.24 8.43
C LEU A 73 2.28 7.72 8.33
N HIS A 74 2.41 7.09 9.50
CA HIS A 74 2.44 5.65 9.69
C HIS A 74 1.60 5.29 10.91
N ALA A 75 0.70 4.33 10.76
CA ALA A 75 -0.11 3.79 11.84
C ALA A 75 -0.10 2.26 11.84
N ASP A 76 0.28 1.67 12.98
CA ASP A 76 0.07 0.26 13.29
C ASP A 76 -1.23 0.12 14.09
N LEU A 77 -2.13 -0.74 13.61
CA LEU A 77 -3.39 -1.05 14.26
C LEU A 77 -3.40 -2.50 14.71
N SER A 78 -3.78 -2.72 15.97
CA SER A 78 -3.95 -4.05 16.56
C SER A 78 -5.44 -4.29 16.83
N LEU A 79 -6.18 -4.66 15.78
CA LEU A 79 -7.61 -5.00 15.85
C LEU A 79 -7.77 -6.53 15.88
N THR A 80 -8.74 -7.10 15.14
CA THR A 80 -8.91 -8.55 14.87
C THR A 80 -7.85 -9.09 13.88
N GLY A 81 -6.60 -8.68 14.09
CA GLY A 81 -5.48 -8.82 13.15
C GLY A 81 -4.66 -7.53 13.11
N LYS A 82 -3.40 -7.63 12.70
CA LYS A 82 -2.55 -6.46 12.51
C LYS A 82 -2.97 -5.75 11.22
N SER A 83 -3.11 -4.43 11.24
CA SER A 83 -3.19 -3.62 10.03
C SER A 83 -2.14 -2.52 10.09
N VAL A 84 -1.58 -2.18 8.93
CA VAL A 84 -0.60 -1.11 8.79
C VAL A 84 -1.12 -0.15 7.75
N VAL A 85 -1.17 1.13 8.10
CA VAL A 85 -1.61 2.22 7.22
C VAL A 85 -0.47 3.21 7.07
N ILE A 86 -0.05 3.47 5.85
CA ILE A 86 1.06 4.37 5.53
C ILE A 86 0.57 5.39 4.51
N GLU A 87 0.73 6.68 4.79
CA GLU A 87 0.59 7.69 3.75
C GLU A 87 1.80 7.60 2.83
N THR A 88 1.59 7.66 1.51
CA THR A 88 2.70 7.61 0.55
C THR A 88 3.38 8.99 0.45
N ARG A 89 4.42 9.13 -0.38
CA ARG A 89 5.00 10.46 -0.65
C ARG A 89 4.01 11.44 -1.31
N PHE A 90 2.90 10.91 -1.82
CA PHE A 90 1.82 11.67 -2.42
C PHE A 90 0.71 11.82 -1.37
N PRO A 91 0.46 13.04 -0.86
CA PRO A 91 -0.58 13.27 0.13
C PRO A 91 -1.95 12.79 -0.34
N ALA A 92 -2.77 12.34 0.61
CA ALA A 92 -4.08 11.73 0.36
C ALA A 92 -4.05 10.39 -0.41
N VAL A 93 -2.86 9.82 -0.68
CA VAL A 93 -2.70 8.45 -1.18
C VAL A 93 -2.13 7.59 -0.08
N TRP A 94 -2.85 6.53 0.27
CA TRP A 94 -2.59 5.70 1.43
C TRP A 94 -2.40 4.24 1.03
N LEU A 95 -1.39 3.59 1.59
CA LEU A 95 -1.21 2.15 1.52
C LEU A 95 -1.77 1.50 2.78
N VAL A 96 -2.83 0.72 2.61
CA VAL A 96 -3.48 -0.03 3.70
C VAL A 96 -3.17 -1.51 3.53
N THR A 97 -2.43 -2.09 4.47
CA THR A 97 -2.11 -3.52 4.48
C THR A 97 -2.74 -4.20 5.68
N HIS A 98 -3.52 -5.25 5.44
CA HIS A 98 -4.12 -6.09 6.48
C HIS A 98 -3.38 -7.41 6.58
N TYR A 99 -3.15 -7.83 7.81
CA TYR A 99 -2.52 -9.09 8.18
C TYR A 99 -3.50 -9.93 9.00
N ASN A 100 -3.42 -11.24 8.82
CA ASN A 100 -4.08 -12.18 9.73
C ASN A 100 -3.25 -12.39 11.01
N THR A 101 -3.73 -13.29 11.88
CA THR A 101 -3.06 -13.68 13.13
C THR A 101 -1.71 -14.38 12.93
N ASP A 102 -1.43 -14.88 11.71
CA ASP A 102 -0.18 -15.55 11.35
C ASP A 102 0.80 -14.61 10.63
N GLU A 103 0.58 -13.29 10.73
CA GLU A 103 1.38 -12.23 10.09
C GLU A 103 1.46 -12.34 8.56
N ARG A 104 0.45 -12.98 7.93
CA ARG A 104 0.35 -13.04 6.47
C ARG A 104 -0.55 -11.93 5.96
N ILE A 105 -0.13 -11.29 4.88
CA ILE A 105 -0.93 -10.29 4.17
C ILE A 105 -2.17 -10.96 3.60
N VAL A 106 -3.34 -10.52 4.07
CA VAL A 106 -4.65 -10.97 3.56
C VAL A 106 -5.30 -9.94 2.64
N GLY A 107 -4.90 -8.68 2.75
CA GLY A 107 -5.38 -7.60 1.88
C GLY A 107 -4.36 -6.48 1.80
N ARG A 108 -4.27 -5.85 0.64
CA ARG A 108 -3.43 -4.67 0.42
C ARG A 108 -4.12 -3.74 -0.57
N TYR A 109 -4.35 -2.52 -0.13
CA TYR A 109 -5.13 -1.53 -0.85
C TYR A 109 -4.37 -0.22 -0.98
N ILE A 110 -4.56 0.45 -2.10
CA ILE A 110 -4.25 1.87 -2.24
C ILE A 110 -5.56 2.64 -2.10
N GLU A 111 -5.66 3.47 -1.08
CA GLU A 111 -6.82 4.32 -0.84
C GLU A 111 -6.46 5.77 -1.19
N VAL A 112 -7.34 6.44 -1.92
CA VAL A 112 -7.25 7.87 -2.23
C VAL A 112 -8.37 8.58 -1.50
N CYS A 113 -8.02 9.27 -0.41
CA CYS A 113 -8.96 9.91 0.50
C CYS A 113 -8.24 10.88 1.46
N GLU A 114 -9.00 11.71 2.18
CA GLU A 114 -8.45 12.58 3.24
C GLU A 114 -7.87 11.76 4.39
N MET A 115 -8.57 10.71 4.82
CA MET A 115 -8.14 9.82 5.90
C MET A 115 -8.81 8.45 5.76
N PRO A 116 -8.04 7.35 5.71
CA PRO A 116 -8.56 5.99 5.62
C PRO A 116 -9.60 5.69 6.68
N ALA A 117 -10.69 5.04 6.28
CA ALA A 117 -11.81 4.78 7.17
C ALA A 117 -11.42 3.96 8.40
N ILE A 118 -10.42 3.08 8.28
CA ILE A 118 -9.90 2.26 9.38
C ILE A 118 -9.22 3.09 10.49
N LEU A 119 -8.75 4.30 10.18
CA LEU A 119 -8.17 5.21 11.17
C LEU A 119 -9.23 6.01 11.94
N LYS A 120 -10.48 6.06 11.45
CA LYS A 120 -11.56 6.83 12.07
C LYS A 120 -12.11 6.04 13.26
N SER A 121 -12.10 6.66 14.45
CA SER A 121 -12.78 6.09 15.62
C SER A 121 -14.28 6.01 15.39
N GLN A 122 -14.89 4.89 15.77
CA GLN A 122 -16.33 4.75 15.70
C GLN A 122 -17.00 5.57 16.82
N THR A 123 -18.18 6.11 16.53
CA THR A 123 -18.95 6.88 17.53
C THR A 123 -19.29 6.04 18.77
N GLU A 124 -19.46 4.73 18.62
CA GLU A 124 -19.69 3.83 19.74
C GLU A 124 -18.48 3.74 20.67
N ASP A 125 -17.28 3.52 20.10
CA ASP A 125 -16.03 3.46 20.87
C ASP A 125 -15.77 4.77 21.61
N ALA A 126 -16.02 5.90 20.96
CA ALA A 126 -15.91 7.22 21.59
C ALA A 126 -16.89 7.38 22.76
N ARG A 127 -18.11 6.87 22.63
CA ARG A 127 -19.12 6.90 23.71
C ARG A 127 -18.74 6.01 24.87
N ALA A 128 -18.25 4.80 24.60
CA ALA A 128 -17.72 3.90 25.62
C ALA A 128 -16.54 4.53 26.36
N GLY A 129 -15.65 5.23 25.64
CA GLY A 129 -14.55 6.00 26.21
C GLY A 129 -15.03 7.11 27.15
N LEU A 130 -16.06 7.87 26.75
CA LEU A 130 -16.67 8.91 27.58
C LEU A 130 -17.26 8.32 28.88
N GLU A 131 -18.01 7.21 28.78
CA GLU A 131 -18.59 6.56 29.95
C GLU A 131 -17.51 6.05 30.91
N TYR A 132 -16.47 5.41 30.37
CA TYR A 132 -15.35 4.90 31.16
C TYR A 132 -14.59 6.02 31.89
N LEU A 133 -14.28 7.11 31.19
CA LEU A 133 -13.63 8.27 31.79
C LEU A 133 -14.50 8.89 32.90
N GLY A 134 -15.82 8.98 32.69
CA GLY A 134 -16.75 9.46 33.71
C GLY A 134 -16.76 8.60 34.98
N LYS A 135 -16.71 7.27 34.84
CA LYS A 135 -16.58 6.34 35.97
C LYS A 135 -15.27 6.55 36.72
N LEU A 136 -14.15 6.64 36.00
CA LEU A 136 -12.83 6.87 36.60
C LEU A 136 -12.77 8.16 37.43
N LEU A 137 -13.38 9.25 36.95
CA LEU A 137 -13.39 10.52 37.68
C LEU A 137 -14.22 10.44 38.97
N ASN A 138 -15.35 9.74 38.94
CA ASN A 138 -16.22 9.56 40.10
C ASN A 138 -15.61 8.61 41.14
N GLU A 139 -14.90 7.58 40.69
CA GLU A 139 -14.25 6.59 41.57
C GLU A 139 -12.98 7.13 42.23
N ASN A 140 -12.23 8.00 41.54
CA ASN A 140 -10.96 8.53 42.04
C ASN A 140 -11.06 9.86 42.81
N ASN A 141 -12.26 10.44 42.98
CA ASN A 141 -12.47 11.74 43.65
C ASN A 141 -11.38 12.78 43.30
N LEU A 142 -11.06 12.92 42.00
CA LEU A 142 -10.23 14.00 41.50
C LEU A 142 -11.05 15.31 41.49
N GLN A 143 -11.44 15.76 42.69
CA GLN A 143 -11.95 17.11 42.95
C GLN A 143 -10.84 18.01 43.48
#